data_AF-A0A8J5VP79-F1
#
_entry.id   AF-A0A8J5VP79-F1
#
_cell.length_a   1.000
_cell.length_b   1.000
_cell.length_c   1.000
_cell.angle_alpha   90.00
_cell.angle_beta   90.00
_cell.angle_gamma   90.00
#
_symmetry.space_group_name_H-M   'P 1'
#
loop_
_entity.id
_entity.type
_entity.pdbx_description
1 polymer ?
#
loop_
_entity_poly.entity_id
_entity_poly.type
_entity_poly.pdbx_seq_one_letter_code
_entity_poly.pdbx_strand_id
1 'polypeptide(L)'
;MFCRTWAIVCLTVAFVWQLYTLWLLVKLHEPVAGGTRYSRYMHLATTGFGEKWGKILALLPVMYLSAGNCTALIIVGGSSMKLLFNIACGQVCLARPLTTVEWYLVFVCVAVLLSQLPNLNSIASVSLVGAAAAVAYCTMIWVVSVAKGRVPGVSYDPVKVTSEVDGAIGILNGLGIIAFAFRGHNLVLEIQATMPSTLKHPSHVPMWKGVKVAYVIIAFCLYPVAIGGFWAYGDQIPPNGILSALYKFHSRDVSRLVLGLAALLVIVNCLTTCQIYAMPVFDSMEAGYVHKKNRPCPWWLRAGFRAFFGAVNLLIAVALPFLSELAGLLGGVSLPVTLAYPCFMWVAIMKPARGSAMWCTNWALGSLGMGLSFVLIVGNLWGLVEKGLHVQFFKPADFQ
;
A
#
# COMPACT_ATOMS: atom_id res chain seq x y z
N MET A 1 -7.85 -22.46 -17.08
CA MET A 1 -6.75 -22.93 -16.20
C MET A 1 -5.45 -22.15 -16.39
N PHE A 2 -5.03 -21.89 -17.63
CA PHE A 2 -3.78 -21.18 -17.96
C PHE A 2 -3.63 -19.79 -17.31
N CYS A 3 -4.67 -18.94 -17.35
CA CYS A 3 -4.63 -17.57 -16.81
C CYS A 3 -4.40 -17.52 -15.28
N ARG A 4 -4.97 -18.47 -14.51
CA ARG A 4 -4.76 -18.58 -13.05
C ARG A 4 -3.31 -18.85 -12.69
N THR A 5 -2.66 -19.73 -13.45
CA THR A 5 -1.26 -20.11 -13.19
C THR A 5 -0.34 -18.92 -13.43
N TRP A 6 -0.56 -18.15 -14.50
CA TRP A 6 0.24 -16.96 -14.81
C TRP A 6 0.10 -15.87 -13.73
N ALA A 7 -1.10 -15.61 -13.22
CA ALA A 7 -1.29 -14.62 -12.16
C ALA A 7 -0.52 -14.98 -10.88
N ILE A 8 -0.54 -16.26 -10.48
CA ILE A 8 0.21 -16.74 -9.31
C ILE A 8 1.72 -16.62 -9.56
N VAL A 9 2.19 -17.01 -10.76
CA VAL A 9 3.61 -16.86 -11.14
C VAL A 9 4.04 -15.39 -11.08
N CYS A 10 3.26 -14.47 -11.64
CA CYS A 10 3.54 -13.03 -11.58
C CYS A 10 3.57 -12.52 -10.14
N LEU A 11 2.62 -12.94 -9.30
CA LEU A 11 2.59 -12.60 -7.87
C LEU A 11 3.85 -13.12 -7.16
N THR A 12 4.28 -14.35 -7.44
CA THR A 12 5.47 -14.95 -6.84
C THR A 12 6.76 -14.29 -7.31
N VAL A 13 6.89 -14.00 -8.61
CA VAL A 13 8.05 -13.27 -9.14
C VAL A 13 8.14 -11.88 -8.52
N ALA A 14 7.03 -11.14 -8.44
CA ALA A 14 6.99 -9.83 -7.80
C ALA A 14 7.37 -9.92 -6.31
N PHE A 15 6.84 -10.91 -5.58
CA PHE A 15 7.12 -11.14 -4.17
C PHE A 15 8.61 -11.45 -3.91
N VAL A 16 9.22 -12.33 -4.70
CA VAL A 16 10.65 -12.67 -4.58
C VAL A 16 11.53 -11.47 -4.92
N TRP A 17 11.20 -10.75 -6.00
CA TRP A 17 11.96 -9.57 -6.42
C TRP A 17 11.92 -8.48 -5.35
N GLN A 18 10.76 -8.22 -4.74
CA GLN A 18 10.68 -7.23 -3.66
C GLN A 18 11.41 -7.64 -2.40
N LEU A 19 11.39 -8.92 -2.04
CA LEU A 19 12.17 -9.43 -0.92
C LEU A 19 13.68 -9.20 -1.17
N TYR A 20 14.13 -9.39 -2.42
CA TYR A 20 15.49 -9.06 -2.82
C TYR A 20 15.79 -7.57 -2.70
N THR A 21 14.93 -6.68 -3.22
CA THR A 21 15.20 -5.23 -3.11
C THR A 21 15.13 -4.71 -1.68
N LEU A 22 14.29 -5.30 -0.82
CA LEU A 22 14.33 -5.05 0.62
C LEU A 22 15.64 -5.47 1.26
N TRP A 23 16.15 -6.65 0.89
CA TRP A 23 17.45 -7.10 1.38
C TRP A 23 18.56 -6.09 1.04
N LEU A 24 18.55 -5.55 -0.18
CA LEU A 24 19.47 -4.49 -0.58
C LEU A 24 19.32 -3.25 0.30
N LEU A 25 18.10 -2.77 0.51
CA LEU A 25 17.85 -1.59 1.36
C LEU A 25 18.32 -1.80 2.80
N VAL A 26 18.03 -2.97 3.39
CA VAL A 26 18.44 -3.31 4.77
C VAL A 26 19.96 -3.29 4.92
N LYS A 27 20.68 -3.73 3.89
CA LYS A 27 22.15 -3.68 3.84
C LYS A 27 22.70 -2.29 3.53
N LEU A 28 22.01 -1.51 2.70
CA LEU A 28 22.38 -0.13 2.35
C LEU A 28 22.14 0.88 3.49
N HIS A 29 21.39 0.51 4.52
CA HIS A 29 21.24 1.33 5.73
C HIS A 29 22.59 1.64 6.39
N GLU A 30 23.49 0.66 6.40
CA GLU A 30 24.85 0.71 6.96
C GLU A 30 25.80 -0.01 5.99
N PRO A 31 26.16 0.61 4.84
CA PRO A 31 26.87 -0.07 3.78
C PRO A 31 28.32 -0.40 4.16
N VAL A 32 28.92 0.40 5.05
CA VAL A 32 30.27 0.20 5.59
C VAL A 32 30.17 0.21 7.11
N ALA A 33 30.81 -0.76 7.77
CA ALA A 33 30.85 -0.82 9.24
C ALA A 33 31.56 0.42 9.79
N GLY A 34 30.87 1.17 10.65
CA GLY A 34 31.36 2.45 11.18
C GLY A 34 31.26 3.65 10.22
N GLY A 35 30.68 3.45 9.03
CA GLY A 35 30.38 4.51 8.07
C GLY A 35 29.07 5.25 8.37
N THR A 36 28.61 6.03 7.39
CA THR A 36 27.37 6.80 7.48
C THR A 36 26.15 5.88 7.58
N ARG A 37 25.27 6.15 8.55
CA ARG A 37 23.98 5.47 8.73
C ARG A 37 22.89 6.22 7.97
N TYR A 38 22.30 5.58 6.97
CA TYR A 38 21.24 6.17 6.14
C TYR A 38 19.85 5.95 6.75
N SER A 39 19.47 6.78 7.71
CA SER A 39 18.17 6.65 8.41
C SER A 39 16.92 6.99 7.59
N ARG A 40 17.08 7.60 6.41
CA ARG A 40 15.97 8.04 5.56
C ARG A 40 16.19 7.61 4.12
N TYR A 41 15.12 7.16 3.47
CA TYR A 41 15.15 6.80 2.05
C TYR A 41 15.61 7.97 1.16
N MET A 42 15.14 9.17 1.48
CA MET A 42 15.57 10.39 0.78
C MET A 42 17.09 10.59 0.84
N HIS A 43 17.66 10.40 2.03
CA HIS A 43 19.09 10.60 2.23
C HIS A 43 19.91 9.59 1.42
N LEU A 44 19.53 8.31 1.48
CA LEU A 44 20.16 7.25 0.68
C LEU A 44 20.07 7.55 -0.82
N ALA A 45 18.89 7.95 -1.31
CA ALA A 45 18.67 8.26 -2.71
C ALA A 45 19.50 9.48 -3.18
N THR A 46 19.60 10.53 -2.36
CA THR A 46 20.46 11.69 -2.67
C THR A 46 21.94 11.35 -2.71
N THR A 47 22.39 10.39 -1.91
CA THR A 47 23.78 9.93 -1.96
C THR A 47 24.05 9.00 -3.14
N GLY A 48 23.11 8.12 -3.48
CA GLY A 48 23.24 7.19 -4.60
C GLY A 48 23.14 7.85 -5.99
N PHE A 49 22.19 8.78 -6.16
CA PHE A 49 21.91 9.42 -7.45
C PHE A 49 22.45 10.85 -7.58
N GLY A 50 23.05 11.40 -6.52
CA GLY A 50 23.50 12.78 -6.46
C GLY A 50 22.39 13.74 -6.02
N GLU A 51 22.78 14.95 -5.61
CA GLU A 51 21.88 15.85 -4.88
C GLU A 51 20.71 16.39 -5.71
N LYS A 52 20.93 16.70 -6.99
CA LYS A 52 19.88 17.20 -7.90
C LYS A 52 18.88 16.10 -8.28
N TRP A 53 19.40 15.00 -8.83
CA TRP A 53 18.57 13.89 -9.33
C TRP A 53 17.94 13.09 -8.20
N GLY A 54 18.65 12.85 -7.10
CA GLY A 54 18.10 12.15 -5.94
C GLY A 54 16.93 12.90 -5.29
N LYS A 55 16.99 14.25 -5.21
CA LYS A 55 15.84 15.04 -4.75
C LYS A 55 14.65 14.88 -5.69
N ILE A 56 14.82 15.03 -7.01
CA ILE A 56 13.69 14.93 -7.96
C ILE A 56 13.11 13.51 -7.98
N LEU A 57 13.98 12.50 -8.14
CA LEU A 57 13.59 11.10 -8.32
C LEU A 57 13.04 10.47 -7.05
N ALA A 58 13.44 10.92 -5.85
CA ALA A 58 12.93 10.38 -4.59
C ALA A 58 11.82 11.25 -3.97
N LEU A 59 11.88 12.59 -4.05
CA LEU A 59 10.89 13.45 -3.38
C LEU A 59 9.50 13.29 -3.96
N LEU A 60 9.35 13.36 -5.28
CA LEU A 60 8.05 13.24 -5.92
C LEU A 60 7.42 11.86 -5.65
N PRO A 61 8.13 10.72 -5.86
CA PRO A 61 7.53 9.42 -5.61
C PRO A 61 7.32 9.12 -4.12
N VAL A 62 8.19 9.57 -3.20
CA VAL A 62 8.01 9.32 -1.76
C VAL A 62 6.84 10.11 -1.20
N MET A 63 6.70 11.39 -1.57
CA MET A 63 5.56 12.22 -1.16
C MET A 63 4.26 11.68 -1.75
N TYR A 64 4.28 11.32 -3.03
CA TYR A 64 3.15 10.68 -3.68
C TYR A 64 2.78 9.34 -3.04
N LEU A 65 3.77 8.51 -2.70
CA LEU A 65 3.51 7.21 -2.08
C LEU A 65 2.95 7.38 -0.67
N SER A 66 3.49 8.30 0.14
CA SER A 66 2.97 8.55 1.49
C SER A 66 1.54 9.16 1.45
N ALA A 67 1.35 10.27 0.74
CA ALA A 67 0.05 10.96 0.67
C ALA A 67 -1.00 10.13 -0.11
N GLY A 68 -0.61 9.53 -1.24
CA GLY A 68 -1.48 8.66 -2.03
C GLY A 68 -1.93 7.42 -1.25
N ASN A 69 -1.05 6.81 -0.46
CA ASN A 69 -1.44 5.70 0.42
C ASN A 69 -2.44 6.14 1.48
N CYS A 70 -2.19 7.28 2.14
CA CYS A 70 -3.13 7.82 3.12
C CYS A 70 -4.50 8.10 2.49
N THR A 71 -4.53 8.67 1.28
CA THR A 71 -5.78 8.91 0.55
C THR A 71 -6.50 7.59 0.22
N ALA A 72 -5.80 6.59 -0.28
CA ALA A 72 -6.38 5.26 -0.56
C ALA A 72 -6.94 4.60 0.71
N LEU A 73 -6.25 4.74 1.85
CA LEU A 73 -6.69 4.21 3.13
C LEU A 73 -7.91 4.97 3.70
N ILE A 74 -8.05 6.27 3.43
CA ILE A 74 -9.26 7.03 3.76
C ILE A 74 -10.46 6.51 2.97
N ILE A 75 -10.28 6.25 1.67
CA ILE A 75 -11.34 5.69 0.81
C ILE A 75 -11.75 4.31 1.34
N VAL A 76 -10.79 3.38 1.47
CA VAL A 76 -11.07 2.00 1.93
C VAL A 76 -11.62 1.99 3.35
N GLY A 77 -11.04 2.78 4.25
CA GLY A 77 -11.43 2.85 5.66
C GLY A 77 -12.81 3.47 5.86
N GLY A 78 -13.09 4.61 5.22
CA GLY A 78 -14.40 5.26 5.30
C GLY A 78 -15.49 4.44 4.61
N SER A 79 -15.20 3.82 3.47
CA SER A 79 -16.09 2.83 2.85
C SER A 79 -16.38 1.64 3.77
N SER A 80 -15.36 1.15 4.48
CA SER A 80 -15.53 0.06 5.46
C SER A 80 -16.33 0.51 6.69
N MET A 81 -16.22 1.76 7.13
CA MET A 81 -17.06 2.33 8.19
C MET A 81 -18.53 2.41 7.77
N LYS A 82 -18.81 2.88 6.54
CA LYS A 82 -20.16 2.84 5.95
C LYS A 82 -20.71 1.41 5.92
N LEU A 83 -19.88 0.45 5.50
CA LEU A 83 -20.23 -0.97 5.47
C LEU A 83 -20.57 -1.52 6.86
N LEU A 84 -19.72 -1.25 7.85
CA LEU A 84 -19.94 -1.65 9.24
C LEU A 84 -21.24 -1.07 9.80
N PHE A 85 -21.50 0.21 9.52
CA PHE A 85 -22.73 0.86 9.93
C PHE A 85 -23.95 0.18 9.31
N ASN A 86 -23.91 -0.14 8.00
CA ASN A 86 -25.01 -0.84 7.33
C ASN A 86 -25.23 -2.25 7.89
N ILE A 87 -24.17 -2.97 8.25
CA ILE A 87 -24.25 -4.28 8.91
C ILE A 87 -24.92 -4.16 10.29
N ALA A 88 -24.51 -3.15 11.07
CA ALA A 88 -24.99 -2.94 12.43
C ALA A 88 -26.44 -2.43 12.46
N CYS A 89 -26.80 -1.51 11.56
CA CYS A 89 -28.13 -0.89 11.54
C CYS A 89 -29.25 -1.85 11.09
N GLY A 90 -28.94 -2.82 10.22
CA GLY A 90 -29.95 -3.74 9.68
C GLY A 90 -31.14 -3.02 9.03
N GLN A 91 -32.30 -3.69 8.92
CA GLN A 91 -33.52 -3.10 8.33
C GLN A 91 -34.34 -2.23 9.31
N VAL A 92 -33.90 -2.07 10.56
CA VAL A 92 -34.70 -1.48 11.65
C VAL A 92 -34.28 -0.04 11.98
N CYS A 93 -33.19 0.44 11.39
CA CYS A 93 -32.71 1.80 11.63
C CYS A 93 -33.55 2.87 10.92
N LEU A 94 -34.17 3.76 11.69
CA LEU A 94 -34.78 5.03 11.26
C LEU A 94 -33.75 6.15 11.01
N ALA A 95 -32.48 5.92 11.31
CA ALA A 95 -31.42 6.91 11.13
C ALA A 95 -31.13 7.13 9.64
N ARG A 96 -31.10 8.40 9.20
CA ARG A 96 -30.72 8.76 7.84
C ARG A 96 -29.27 8.31 7.59
N PRO A 97 -29.01 7.43 6.60
CA PRO A 97 -27.65 6.94 6.38
C PRO A 97 -26.76 8.10 5.93
N LEU A 98 -25.60 8.25 6.59
CA LEU A 98 -24.57 9.18 6.16
C LEU A 98 -24.09 8.81 4.74
N THR A 99 -23.83 9.84 3.94
CA THR A 99 -23.23 9.72 2.62
C THR A 99 -21.81 9.16 2.71
N THR A 100 -21.30 8.63 1.60
CA THR A 100 -19.92 8.08 1.56
C THR A 100 -18.87 9.14 1.90
N VAL A 101 -19.08 10.40 1.48
CA VAL A 101 -18.21 11.54 1.80
C VAL A 101 -18.20 11.83 3.30
N GLU A 102 -19.35 11.81 3.95
CA GLU A 102 -19.43 12.04 5.40
C GLU A 102 -18.71 10.93 6.17
N TRP A 103 -18.76 9.68 5.71
CA TRP A 103 -17.96 8.60 6.29
C TRP A 103 -16.44 8.78 6.07
N TYR A 104 -16.01 9.34 4.94
CA TYR A 104 -14.61 9.71 4.73
C TYR A 104 -14.18 10.79 5.71
N LEU A 105 -15.02 11.80 5.95
CA LEU A 105 -14.77 12.85 6.94
C LEU A 105 -14.67 12.26 8.35
N VAL A 106 -15.59 11.37 8.75
CA VAL A 106 -15.53 10.68 10.05
C VAL A 106 -14.22 9.91 10.20
N PHE A 107 -13.82 9.14 9.17
CA PHE A 107 -12.55 8.41 9.19
C PHE A 107 -11.35 9.35 9.37
N VAL A 108 -11.30 10.45 8.63
CA VAL A 108 -10.20 11.44 8.73
C VAL A 108 -10.18 12.10 10.10
N CYS A 109 -11.33 12.48 10.66
CA CYS A 109 -11.42 13.02 12.01
C CYS A 109 -10.84 12.06 13.04
N VAL A 110 -11.22 10.77 12.98
CA VAL A 110 -10.67 9.75 13.87
C VAL A 110 -9.16 9.59 13.65
N ALA A 111 -8.70 9.52 12.40
CA ALA A 111 -7.28 9.39 12.08
C ALA A 111 -6.46 10.59 12.58
N VAL A 112 -6.96 11.82 12.43
CA VAL A 112 -6.29 13.03 12.92
C VAL A 112 -6.30 13.04 14.46
N LEU A 113 -7.40 12.67 15.12
CA LEU A 113 -7.43 12.58 16.58
C LEU A 113 -6.42 11.56 17.12
N LEU A 114 -6.37 10.37 16.51
CA LEU A 114 -5.37 9.35 16.85
C LEU A 114 -3.94 9.86 16.66
N SER A 115 -3.69 10.65 15.61
CA SER A 115 -2.37 11.24 15.34
C SER A 115 -1.90 12.27 16.38
N GLN A 116 -2.81 12.77 17.24
CA GLN A 116 -2.45 13.65 18.36
C GLN A 116 -2.06 12.88 19.63
N LEU A 117 -2.41 11.59 19.74
CA LEU A 117 -2.24 10.84 20.99
C LEU A 117 -0.78 10.47 21.23
N PRO A 118 -0.16 10.92 22.34
CA PRO A 118 1.27 10.69 22.58
C PRO A 118 1.64 9.22 22.80
N ASN A 119 0.71 8.41 23.34
CA ASN A 119 0.91 6.97 23.55
C ASN A 119 0.83 6.14 22.25
N LEU A 120 0.29 6.70 21.17
CA LEU A 120 0.34 6.10 19.83
C LEU A 120 1.60 6.49 19.04
N ASN A 121 2.48 7.34 19.62
CA ASN A 121 3.78 7.65 19.02
C ASN A 121 4.76 6.46 19.05
N SER A 122 4.47 5.41 19.83
CA SER A 122 5.21 4.16 19.69
C SER A 122 4.73 3.45 18.41
N ILE A 123 5.41 3.75 17.30
CA ILE A 123 5.21 3.12 15.98
C ILE A 123 5.10 1.59 16.12
N ALA A 124 5.88 0.99 17.01
CA ALA A 124 5.90 -0.44 17.25
C ALA A 124 4.55 -0.99 17.74
N SER A 125 3.91 -0.31 18.70
CA SER A 125 2.61 -0.75 19.25
C SER A 125 1.49 -0.60 18.22
N VAL A 126 1.43 0.57 17.56
CA VAL A 126 0.45 0.83 16.50
C VAL A 126 0.61 -0.14 15.34
N SER A 127 1.86 -0.42 14.95
CA SER A 127 2.17 -1.40 13.89
C SER A 127 1.81 -2.83 14.30
N LEU A 128 1.96 -3.21 15.57
CA LEU A 128 1.58 -4.53 16.05
C LEU A 128 0.05 -4.73 16.00
N VAL A 129 -0.72 -3.72 16.43
CA VAL A 129 -2.19 -3.74 16.35
C VAL A 129 -2.65 -3.83 14.89
N GLY A 130 -2.05 -3.03 14.00
CA GLY A 130 -2.34 -3.09 12.57
C GLY A 130 -2.02 -4.46 11.96
N ALA A 131 -0.85 -5.03 12.26
CA ALA A 131 -0.44 -6.34 11.77
C ALA A 131 -1.37 -7.46 12.28
N ALA A 132 -1.74 -7.44 13.57
CA ALA A 132 -2.67 -8.41 14.13
C ALA A 132 -4.06 -8.31 13.48
N ALA A 133 -4.57 -7.08 13.30
CA ALA A 133 -5.82 -6.85 12.60
C ALA A 133 -5.75 -7.33 11.14
N ALA A 134 -4.62 -7.10 10.45
CA ALA A 134 -4.37 -7.55 9.09
C ALA A 134 -4.42 -9.07 8.94
N VAL A 135 -3.71 -9.79 9.81
CA VAL A 135 -3.73 -11.25 9.81
C VAL A 135 -5.15 -11.76 10.10
N ALA A 136 -5.83 -11.18 11.08
CA ALA A 136 -7.17 -11.59 11.47
C ALA A 136 -8.19 -11.40 10.35
N TYR A 137 -8.30 -10.19 9.76
CA TYR A 137 -9.27 -9.98 8.68
C TYR A 137 -8.91 -10.76 7.41
N CYS A 138 -7.62 -10.87 7.06
CA CYS A 138 -7.22 -11.68 5.89
C CYS A 138 -7.68 -13.13 6.09
N THR A 139 -7.42 -13.67 7.29
CA THR A 139 -7.81 -15.03 7.65
C THR A 139 -9.32 -15.23 7.58
N MET A 140 -10.09 -14.31 8.16
CA MET A 140 -11.55 -14.36 8.10
C MET A 140 -12.07 -14.31 6.66
N ILE A 141 -11.54 -13.42 5.81
CA ILE A 141 -11.99 -13.28 4.43
C ILE A 141 -11.79 -14.59 3.66
N TRP A 142 -10.58 -15.15 3.64
CA TRP A 142 -10.33 -16.34 2.83
C TRP A 142 -11.02 -17.58 3.41
N VAL A 143 -11.06 -17.74 4.74
CA VAL A 143 -11.73 -18.88 5.39
C VAL A 143 -13.22 -18.86 5.07
N VAL A 144 -13.89 -17.72 5.21
CA VAL A 144 -15.32 -17.61 4.94
C VAL A 144 -15.62 -17.83 3.46
N SER A 145 -14.82 -17.22 2.56
CA SER A 145 -14.95 -17.42 1.11
C SER A 145 -14.80 -18.89 0.70
N VAL A 146 -13.87 -19.62 1.30
CA VAL A 146 -13.67 -21.05 0.98
C VAL A 146 -14.73 -21.93 1.63
N ALA A 147 -15.07 -21.68 2.90
CA ALA A 147 -15.99 -22.50 3.67
C ALA A 147 -17.45 -22.42 3.18
N LYS A 148 -17.89 -21.26 2.70
CA LYS A 148 -19.22 -21.10 2.08
C LYS A 148 -19.31 -21.64 0.67
N GLY A 149 -18.16 -21.98 0.07
CA GLY A 149 -18.10 -22.55 -1.25
C GLY A 149 -18.24 -21.52 -2.35
N ARG A 150 -18.38 -22.04 -3.56
CA ARG A 150 -18.34 -21.28 -4.80
C ARG A 150 -19.70 -20.61 -5.08
N VAL A 151 -19.67 -19.35 -5.49
CA VAL A 151 -20.89 -18.66 -5.95
C VAL A 151 -21.43 -19.32 -7.23
N PRO A 152 -22.77 -19.55 -7.34
CA PRO A 152 -23.35 -20.16 -8.53
C PRO A 152 -23.11 -19.30 -9.78
N GLY A 153 -22.76 -19.94 -10.89
CA GLY A 153 -22.53 -19.28 -12.19
C GLY A 153 -21.18 -18.57 -12.33
N VAL A 154 -20.21 -18.83 -11.45
CA VAL A 154 -18.86 -18.28 -11.59
C VAL A 154 -18.14 -18.84 -12.82
N SER A 155 -17.46 -17.96 -13.55
CA SER A 155 -16.52 -18.32 -14.60
C SER A 155 -15.07 -18.05 -14.15
N TYR A 156 -14.15 -18.86 -14.65
CA TYR A 156 -12.70 -18.64 -14.52
C TYR A 156 -12.03 -18.42 -15.88
N ASP A 157 -12.83 -18.32 -16.93
CA ASP A 157 -12.35 -17.95 -18.24
C ASP A 157 -12.01 -16.46 -18.24
N PRO A 158 -11.07 -16.03 -19.10
CA PRO A 158 -10.81 -14.61 -19.28
C PRO A 158 -12.13 -13.89 -19.56
N VAL A 159 -12.39 -12.80 -18.84
CA VAL A 159 -13.56 -11.95 -19.08
C VAL A 159 -13.58 -11.62 -20.57
N LYS A 160 -14.70 -11.84 -21.26
CA LYS A 160 -14.81 -11.64 -22.71
C LYS A 160 -14.28 -10.26 -23.06
N VAL A 161 -13.15 -10.25 -23.75
CA VAL A 161 -12.46 -9.03 -24.12
C VAL A 161 -12.96 -8.58 -25.48
N THR A 162 -13.28 -7.30 -25.62
CA THR A 162 -13.74 -6.68 -26.88
C THR A 162 -12.65 -6.62 -27.94
N SER A 163 -11.37 -6.55 -27.53
CA SER A 163 -10.18 -6.50 -28.38
C SER A 163 -8.98 -7.17 -27.71
N GLU A 164 -8.01 -7.68 -28.47
CA GLU A 164 -6.75 -8.21 -27.90
C GLU A 164 -5.99 -7.15 -27.08
N VAL A 165 -6.11 -5.88 -27.48
CA VAL A 165 -5.49 -4.72 -26.81
C VAL A 165 -6.06 -4.53 -25.39
N ASP A 166 -7.38 -4.61 -25.24
CA ASP A 166 -8.07 -4.53 -23.94
C ASP A 166 -7.61 -5.64 -22.99
N GLY A 167 -7.27 -6.80 -23.53
CA GLY A 167 -6.81 -7.96 -22.77
C GLY A 167 -5.40 -7.73 -22.24
N ALA A 168 -4.52 -7.21 -23.09
CA ALA A 168 -3.17 -6.79 -22.69
C ALA A 168 -3.21 -5.68 -21.62
N ILE A 169 -4.08 -4.67 -21.79
CA ILE A 169 -4.29 -3.60 -20.81
C ILE A 169 -4.80 -4.17 -19.48
N GLY A 170 -5.72 -5.14 -19.50
CA GLY A 170 -6.19 -5.82 -18.30
C GLY A 170 -5.07 -6.53 -17.53
N ILE A 171 -4.17 -7.20 -18.25
CA ILE A 171 -2.99 -7.84 -17.64
C ILE A 171 -2.05 -6.80 -17.04
N LEU A 172 -1.77 -5.71 -17.76
CA LEU A 172 -0.94 -4.61 -17.25
C LEU A 172 -1.56 -3.96 -16.01
N ASN A 173 -2.86 -3.73 -15.99
CA ASN A 173 -3.56 -3.23 -14.81
C ASN A 173 -3.40 -4.20 -13.62
N GLY A 174 -3.57 -5.51 -13.85
CA GLY A 174 -3.35 -6.54 -12.83
C GLY A 174 -1.92 -6.54 -12.26
N LEU A 175 -0.89 -6.45 -13.12
CA LEU A 175 0.50 -6.33 -12.71
C LEU A 175 0.76 -5.04 -11.91
N GLY A 176 0.14 -3.93 -12.32
CA GLY A 176 0.15 -2.67 -11.59
C GLY A 176 -0.49 -2.79 -10.20
N ILE A 177 -1.63 -3.49 -10.08
CA ILE A 177 -2.29 -3.73 -8.79
C ILE A 177 -1.40 -4.59 -7.88
N ILE A 178 -0.70 -5.60 -8.41
CA ILE A 178 0.28 -6.38 -7.65
C ILE A 178 1.42 -5.47 -7.15
N ALA A 179 1.98 -4.63 -8.03
CA ALA A 179 3.02 -3.67 -7.64
C ALA A 179 2.52 -2.68 -6.57
N PHE A 180 1.28 -2.22 -6.71
CA PHE A 180 0.60 -1.35 -5.77
C PHE A 180 0.31 -2.06 -4.44
N ALA A 181 0.03 -3.36 -4.40
CA ALA A 181 -0.24 -4.08 -3.16
C ALA A 181 1.00 -4.14 -2.25
N PHE A 182 2.18 -4.23 -2.85
CA PHE A 182 3.43 -4.41 -2.14
C PHE A 182 4.23 -3.10 -1.98
N ARG A 183 3.72 -2.23 -1.13
CA ARG A 183 4.40 -0.99 -0.72
C ARG A 183 5.17 -1.17 0.58
N GLY A 184 5.97 -0.16 0.92
CA GLY A 184 6.64 -0.06 2.22
C GLY A 184 8.16 0.09 2.13
N HIS A 185 8.77 -0.12 0.96
CA HIS A 185 10.21 0.05 0.75
C HIS A 185 10.73 1.43 1.14
N ASN A 186 9.92 2.47 0.98
CA ASN A 186 10.25 3.84 1.38
C ASN A 186 10.36 4.04 2.90
N LEU A 187 9.72 3.18 3.71
CA LEU A 187 9.71 3.28 5.18
C LEU A 187 10.72 2.35 5.86
N VAL A 188 11.24 1.37 5.14
CA VAL A 188 12.11 0.31 5.71
C VAL A 188 13.34 0.87 6.40
N LEU A 189 13.97 1.90 5.83
CA LEU A 189 15.13 2.57 6.43
C LEU A 189 14.76 3.34 7.70
N GLU A 190 13.58 3.94 7.74
CA GLU A 190 13.10 4.68 8.91
C GLU A 190 12.75 3.72 10.05
N ILE A 191 12.11 2.59 9.73
CA ILE A 191 11.88 1.49 10.69
C ILE A 191 13.22 0.96 11.21
N GLN A 192 14.19 0.70 10.33
CA GLN A 192 15.52 0.23 10.72
C GLN A 192 16.30 1.26 11.55
N ALA A 193 16.07 2.56 11.33
CA ALA A 193 16.68 3.63 12.12
C ALA A 193 16.31 3.57 13.61
N THR A 194 15.10 3.08 13.93
CA THR A 194 14.63 2.95 15.32
C THR A 194 15.33 1.84 16.10
N MET A 195 15.98 0.89 15.42
CA MET A 195 16.71 -0.18 16.07
C MET A 195 18.09 0.28 16.56
N PRO A 196 18.54 -0.19 17.74
CA PRO A 196 19.89 0.07 18.20
C PRO A 196 20.90 -0.59 17.26
N SER A 197 22.00 0.11 16.97
CA SER A 197 23.08 -0.37 16.12
C SER A 197 24.41 -0.11 16.78
N THR A 198 25.30 -1.11 16.77
CA THR A 198 26.69 -1.01 17.26
C THR A 198 27.63 -1.67 16.26
N LEU A 199 28.93 -1.37 16.32
CA LEU A 199 29.93 -2.01 15.44
C LEU A 199 29.94 -3.55 15.56
N LYS A 200 29.64 -4.08 16.77
CA LYS A 200 29.59 -5.52 17.04
C LYS A 200 28.24 -6.14 16.69
N HIS A 201 27.16 -5.38 16.80
CA HIS A 201 25.79 -5.80 16.53
C HIS A 201 25.11 -4.79 15.58
N PRO A 202 25.31 -4.94 14.26
CA PRO A 202 24.74 -4.02 13.28
C PRO A 202 23.23 -4.24 13.13
N SER A 203 22.49 -3.15 12.87
CA SER A 203 21.01 -3.16 12.81
C SER A 203 20.44 -4.03 11.70
N HIS A 204 21.21 -4.29 10.64
CA HIS A 204 20.76 -5.09 9.49
C HIS A 204 20.47 -6.56 9.86
N VAL A 205 21.09 -7.10 10.91
CA VAL A 205 20.88 -8.50 11.36
C VAL A 205 19.50 -8.69 11.99
N PRO A 206 19.11 -7.94 13.05
CA PRO A 206 17.76 -8.02 13.60
C PRO A 206 16.71 -7.57 12.59
N MET A 207 16.99 -6.53 11.79
CA MET A 207 16.07 -6.09 10.74
C MET A 207 15.78 -7.20 9.73
N TRP A 208 16.81 -7.89 9.22
CA TRP A 208 16.61 -8.95 8.25
C TRP A 208 15.85 -10.15 8.82
N LYS A 209 16.05 -10.49 10.10
CA LYS A 209 15.23 -11.50 10.78
C LYS A 209 13.76 -11.08 10.82
N GLY A 210 13.49 -9.82 11.18
CA GLY A 210 12.15 -9.25 11.18
C GLY A 210 11.49 -9.27 9.80
N VAL A 211 12.21 -8.81 8.76
CA VAL A 211 11.74 -8.84 7.37
C VAL A 211 11.37 -10.24 6.91
N LYS A 212 12.19 -11.26 7.21
CA LYS A 212 11.87 -12.65 6.87
C LYS A 212 10.57 -13.13 7.52
N VAL A 213 10.40 -12.89 8.82
CA VAL A 213 9.17 -13.29 9.54
C VAL A 213 7.96 -12.54 8.99
N ALA A 214 8.08 -11.23 8.78
CA ALA A 214 7.00 -10.41 8.22
C ALA A 214 6.59 -10.89 6.83
N TYR A 215 7.56 -11.20 5.94
CA TYR A 215 7.27 -11.70 4.61
C TYR A 215 6.60 -13.08 4.62
N VAL A 216 6.99 -13.96 5.54
CA VAL A 216 6.27 -15.24 5.73
C VAL A 216 4.81 -14.99 6.11
N ILE A 217 4.54 -14.09 7.06
CA ILE A 217 3.17 -13.72 7.45
C ILE A 217 2.40 -13.10 6.28
N ILE A 218 3.01 -12.20 5.52
CA ILE A 218 2.42 -11.58 4.33
C ILE A 218 2.06 -12.65 3.30
N ALA A 219 2.93 -13.64 3.05
CA ALA A 219 2.64 -14.74 2.15
C ALA A 219 1.42 -15.56 2.62
N PHE A 220 1.35 -15.88 3.91
CA PHE A 220 0.21 -16.58 4.52
C PHE A 220 -1.09 -15.76 4.52
N CYS A 221 -1.03 -14.44 4.35
CA CYS A 221 -2.21 -13.61 4.18
C CYS A 221 -2.62 -13.49 2.71
N LEU A 222 -1.69 -13.09 1.84
CA LEU A 222 -1.99 -12.71 0.46
C LEU A 222 -2.28 -13.91 -0.45
N TYR A 223 -1.52 -15.00 -0.35
CA TYR A 223 -1.73 -16.15 -1.23
C TYR A 223 -3.08 -16.84 -0.97
N PRO A 224 -3.49 -17.12 0.28
CA PRO A 224 -4.80 -17.70 0.54
C PRO A 224 -5.95 -16.77 0.12
N VAL A 225 -5.82 -15.46 0.35
CA VAL A 225 -6.83 -14.49 -0.10
C VAL A 225 -6.92 -14.44 -1.63
N ALA A 226 -5.80 -14.42 -2.34
CA ALA A 226 -5.79 -14.39 -3.80
C ALA A 226 -6.32 -15.70 -4.40
N ILE A 227 -5.85 -16.85 -3.93
CA ILE A 227 -6.22 -18.16 -4.46
C ILE A 227 -7.65 -18.53 -4.05
N GLY A 228 -7.97 -18.44 -2.75
CA GLY A 228 -9.28 -18.78 -2.19
C GLY A 228 -10.36 -17.80 -2.62
N GLY A 229 -10.05 -16.51 -2.64
CA GLY A 229 -10.97 -15.48 -3.12
C GLY A 229 -11.29 -15.61 -4.60
N PHE A 230 -10.26 -15.78 -5.45
CA PHE A 230 -10.48 -16.03 -6.87
C PHE A 230 -11.23 -17.34 -7.09
N TRP A 231 -10.94 -18.40 -6.33
CA TRP A 231 -11.67 -19.66 -6.40
C TRP A 231 -13.14 -19.52 -5.98
N ALA A 232 -13.47 -18.70 -4.98
CA ALA A 232 -14.85 -18.52 -4.52
C ALA A 232 -15.70 -17.66 -5.47
N TYR A 233 -15.14 -16.57 -6.01
CA TYR A 233 -15.88 -15.53 -6.71
C TYR A 233 -15.56 -15.38 -8.21
N GLY A 234 -14.37 -15.82 -8.66
CA GLY A 234 -13.93 -15.76 -10.06
C GLY A 234 -14.09 -14.39 -10.72
N ASP A 235 -14.78 -14.36 -11.86
CA ASP A 235 -15.08 -13.15 -12.64
C ASP A 235 -16.07 -12.18 -11.97
N GLN A 236 -16.75 -12.60 -10.91
CA GLN A 236 -17.77 -11.79 -10.23
C GLN A 236 -17.22 -10.92 -9.07
N ILE A 237 -15.89 -10.83 -8.91
CA ILE A 237 -15.29 -9.97 -7.90
C ILE A 237 -15.59 -8.49 -8.23
N PRO A 238 -16.25 -7.74 -7.33
CA PRO A 238 -16.52 -6.33 -7.55
C PRO A 238 -15.23 -5.49 -7.57
N PRO A 239 -15.23 -4.31 -8.25
CA PRO A 239 -14.05 -3.45 -8.37
C PRO A 239 -13.51 -2.96 -7.01
N ASN A 240 -14.38 -2.88 -5.99
CA ASN A 240 -14.01 -2.49 -4.62
C ASN A 240 -13.32 -3.63 -3.82
N GLY A 241 -13.02 -4.75 -4.47
CA GLY A 241 -12.21 -5.83 -3.93
C GLY A 241 -13.00 -6.89 -3.16
N ILE A 242 -12.25 -7.83 -2.58
CA ILE A 242 -12.79 -9.06 -1.99
C ILE A 242 -13.66 -8.84 -0.75
N LEU A 243 -13.42 -7.79 0.04
CA LEU A 243 -14.26 -7.47 1.20
C LEU A 243 -15.68 -7.13 0.77
N SER A 244 -15.83 -6.39 -0.33
CA SER A 244 -17.12 -6.09 -0.93
C SER A 244 -17.77 -7.35 -1.50
N ALA A 245 -16.98 -8.25 -2.12
CA ALA A 245 -17.46 -9.56 -2.58
C ALA A 245 -18.06 -10.37 -1.42
N LEU A 246 -17.33 -10.46 -0.29
CA LEU A 246 -17.74 -11.19 0.91
C LEU A 246 -19.08 -10.66 1.43
N TYR A 247 -19.24 -9.34 1.52
CA TYR A 247 -20.50 -8.76 1.96
C TYR A 247 -21.63 -8.99 0.96
N LYS A 248 -21.39 -8.74 -0.34
CA LYS A 248 -22.41 -8.86 -1.38
C LYS A 248 -22.96 -10.29 -1.46
N PHE A 249 -22.08 -11.29 -1.48
CA PHE A 249 -22.48 -12.67 -1.67
C PHE A 249 -22.83 -13.40 -0.38
N HIS A 250 -22.27 -13.03 0.77
CA HIS A 250 -22.43 -13.80 2.00
C HIS A 250 -23.07 -13.01 3.15
N SER A 251 -23.61 -11.80 2.90
CA SER A 251 -24.39 -11.03 3.89
C SER A 251 -25.60 -11.78 4.45
N ARG A 252 -26.19 -12.70 3.68
CA ARG A 252 -27.34 -13.51 4.11
C ARG A 252 -26.93 -14.83 4.77
N ASP A 253 -25.80 -15.41 4.35
CA ASP A 253 -25.39 -16.76 4.75
C ASP A 253 -24.48 -16.78 5.99
N VAL A 254 -23.87 -15.64 6.33
CA VAL A 254 -22.91 -15.49 7.44
C VAL A 254 -23.50 -14.56 8.50
N SER A 255 -23.20 -14.84 9.77
CA SER A 255 -23.67 -13.98 10.87
C SER A 255 -23.15 -12.55 10.71
N ARG A 256 -24.01 -11.58 11.03
CA ARG A 256 -23.67 -10.14 10.98
C ARG A 256 -22.45 -9.80 11.85
N LEU A 257 -22.23 -10.57 12.92
CA LEU A 257 -21.07 -10.41 13.80
C LEU A 257 -19.75 -10.71 13.08
N VAL A 258 -19.67 -11.78 12.28
CA VAL A 258 -18.45 -12.14 11.55
C VAL A 258 -18.13 -11.09 10.48
N LEU A 259 -19.14 -10.64 9.73
CA LEU A 259 -18.98 -9.60 8.71
C LEU A 259 -18.64 -8.24 9.33
N GLY A 260 -19.30 -7.88 10.43
CA GLY A 260 -19.03 -6.66 11.19
C GLY A 260 -17.63 -6.67 11.79
N LEU A 261 -17.19 -7.81 12.36
CA LEU A 261 -15.84 -7.96 12.90
C LEU A 261 -14.79 -7.85 11.79
N ALA A 262 -15.01 -8.47 10.62
CA ALA A 262 -14.09 -8.33 9.48
C ALA A 262 -13.98 -6.87 9.03
N ALA A 263 -15.10 -6.16 8.90
CA ALA A 263 -15.10 -4.74 8.55
C ALA A 263 -14.41 -3.88 9.61
N LEU A 264 -14.66 -4.15 10.90
CA LEU A 264 -14.01 -3.47 12.02
C LEU A 264 -12.49 -3.66 12.01
N LEU A 265 -12.02 -4.88 11.79
CA LEU A 265 -10.58 -5.19 11.71
C LEU A 265 -9.93 -4.48 10.52
N VAL A 266 -10.61 -4.37 9.37
CA VAL A 266 -10.14 -3.59 8.23
C VAL A 266 -10.04 -2.11 8.59
N ILE A 267 -11.05 -1.54 9.28
CA ILE A 267 -11.02 -0.15 9.75
C ILE A 267 -9.83 0.09 10.69
N VAL A 268 -9.60 -0.80 11.66
CA VAL A 268 -8.47 -0.71 12.60
C VAL A 268 -7.13 -0.78 11.85
N ASN A 269 -6.99 -1.69 10.89
CA ASN A 269 -5.79 -1.78 10.06
C ASN A 269 -5.59 -0.52 9.22
N CYS A 270 -6.64 0.04 8.62
CA CYS A 270 -6.56 1.29 7.87
C CYS A 270 -6.14 2.47 8.76
N LEU A 271 -6.73 2.61 9.95
CA LEU A 271 -6.40 3.69 10.89
C LEU A 271 -4.95 3.61 11.35
N THR A 272 -4.47 2.44 11.74
CA THR A 272 -3.09 2.22 12.20
C THR A 272 -2.08 2.41 11.05
N THR A 273 -2.39 1.90 9.86
CA THR A 273 -1.54 2.05 8.68
C THR A 273 -1.47 3.52 8.22
N CYS A 274 -2.57 4.28 8.29
CA CYS A 274 -2.56 5.72 8.05
C CYS A 274 -1.56 6.45 8.96
N GLN A 275 -1.47 6.10 10.25
CA GLN A 275 -0.51 6.74 11.16
C GLN A 275 0.93 6.48 10.73
N ILE A 276 1.25 5.23 10.37
CA ILE A 276 2.61 4.83 9.96
C ILE A 276 3.02 5.56 8.68
N TYR A 277 2.13 5.64 7.68
CA TYR A 277 2.44 6.32 6.41
C TYR A 277 2.42 7.85 6.51
N ALA A 278 1.68 8.44 7.44
CA ALA A 278 1.61 9.88 7.61
C ALA A 278 2.82 10.46 8.39
N MET A 279 3.46 9.65 9.23
CA MET A 279 4.58 10.08 10.08
C MET A 279 5.76 10.73 9.33
N PRO A 280 6.26 10.19 8.20
CA PRO A 280 7.36 10.82 7.46
C PRO A 280 6.98 12.21 6.92
N VAL A 281 5.71 12.43 6.58
CA VAL A 281 5.21 13.73 6.11
C VAL A 281 5.13 14.71 7.27
N PHE A 282 4.62 14.28 8.42
CA PHE A 282 4.60 15.09 9.64
C PHE A 282 6.01 15.51 10.04
N ASP A 283 6.94 14.56 10.10
CA ASP A 283 8.35 14.81 10.43
C ASP A 283 9.00 15.75 9.41
N SER A 284 8.67 15.64 8.12
CA SER A 284 9.18 16.54 7.08
C SER A 284 8.64 17.96 7.21
N MET A 285 7.35 18.13 7.52
CA MET A 285 6.74 19.44 7.76
C MET A 285 7.31 20.10 9.02
N GLU A 286 7.45 19.34 10.11
CA GLU A 286 8.05 19.80 11.36
C GLU A 286 9.54 20.16 11.17
N ALA A 287 10.32 19.34 10.47
CA ALA A 287 11.72 19.62 10.16
C ALA A 287 11.87 20.88 9.29
N GLY A 288 10.98 21.10 8.33
CA GLY A 288 10.95 22.33 7.53
C GLY A 288 10.72 23.59 8.37
N TYR A 289 9.84 23.51 9.37
CA TYR A 289 9.64 24.61 10.33
C TYR A 289 10.88 24.85 11.19
N VAL A 290 11.43 23.78 11.78
CA VAL A 290 12.61 23.87 12.66
C VAL A 290 13.80 24.46 11.90
N HIS A 291 14.02 24.06 10.65
CA HIS A 291 15.09 24.59 9.81
C HIS A 291 14.92 26.10 9.53
N LYS A 292 13.69 26.56 9.28
CA LYS A 292 13.41 27.96 8.94
C LYS A 292 13.39 28.88 10.16
N LYS A 293 12.97 28.38 11.33
CA LYS A 293 12.75 29.18 12.54
C LYS A 293 13.77 28.93 13.64
N ASN A 294 14.65 27.94 13.50
CA ASN A 294 15.62 27.49 14.51
C ASN A 294 15.01 27.33 15.92
N ARG A 295 13.75 26.88 15.98
CA ARG A 295 12.99 26.67 17.21
C ARG A 295 12.20 25.37 17.13
N PRO A 296 11.98 24.66 18.26
CA PRO A 296 11.16 23.47 18.27
C PRO A 296 9.73 23.80 17.84
N CYS A 297 9.10 22.89 17.09
CA CYS A 297 7.74 23.07 16.60
C CYS A 297 6.74 23.05 17.78
N PRO A 298 6.00 24.13 18.04
CA PRO A 298 5.05 24.17 19.15
C PRO A 298 3.89 23.21 18.91
N TRP A 299 3.26 22.72 19.99
CA TRP A 299 2.25 21.67 19.93
C TRP A 299 1.03 22.03 19.05
N TRP A 300 0.59 23.29 19.07
CA TRP A 300 -0.54 23.77 18.26
C TRP A 300 -0.22 23.76 16.77
N LEU A 301 1.03 24.05 16.39
CA LEU A 301 1.48 24.01 15.00
C LEU A 301 1.60 22.58 14.52
N ARG A 302 2.08 21.67 15.38
CA ARG A 302 2.06 20.22 15.10
C ARG A 302 0.64 19.71 14.89
N ALA A 303 -0.31 20.11 15.75
CA ALA A 303 -1.72 19.78 15.57
C ALA A 303 -2.27 20.36 14.25
N GLY A 304 -1.92 21.60 13.92
CA GLY A 304 -2.27 22.26 12.66
C GLY A 304 -1.73 21.54 11.43
N PHE A 305 -0.48 21.09 11.43
CA PHE A 305 0.10 20.31 10.32
C PHE A 305 -0.63 18.98 10.10
N ARG A 306 -0.96 18.26 11.18
CA ARG A 306 -1.71 17.01 11.10
C ARG A 306 -3.13 17.21 10.56
N ALA A 307 -3.83 18.25 11.04
CA ALA A 307 -5.16 18.62 10.55
C ALA A 307 -5.12 19.06 9.07
N PHE A 308 -4.14 19.88 8.69
CA PHE A 308 -3.94 20.33 7.31
C PHE A 308 -3.70 19.15 6.36
N PHE A 309 -2.79 18.24 6.73
CA PHE A 309 -2.54 17.03 5.94
C PHE A 309 -3.79 16.16 5.82
N GLY A 310 -4.53 15.95 6.92
CA GLY A 310 -5.81 15.24 6.89
C GLY A 310 -6.82 15.88 5.94
N ALA A 311 -6.97 17.20 5.98
CA ALA A 311 -7.88 17.96 5.12
C ALA A 311 -7.50 17.86 3.63
N VAL A 312 -6.20 17.95 3.30
CA VAL A 312 -5.72 17.78 1.92
C VAL A 312 -6.02 16.38 1.40
N ASN A 313 -5.73 15.34 2.20
CA ASN A 313 -6.02 13.96 1.79
C ASN A 313 -7.54 13.71 1.67
N LEU A 314 -8.36 14.31 2.54
CA LEU A 314 -9.82 14.25 2.43
C LEU A 314 -10.30 14.86 1.12
N LEU A 315 -9.81 16.06 0.77
CA LEU A 315 -10.18 16.72 -0.48
C LEU A 315 -9.82 15.87 -1.69
N ILE A 316 -8.63 15.26 -1.69
CA ILE A 316 -8.21 14.35 -2.77
C ILE A 316 -9.09 13.09 -2.80
N ALA A 317 -9.41 12.49 -1.64
CA ALA A 317 -10.28 11.31 -1.55
C ALA A 317 -11.70 11.57 -2.08
N VAL A 318 -12.23 12.78 -1.84
CA VAL A 318 -13.55 13.21 -2.32
C VAL A 318 -13.52 13.59 -3.79
N ALA A 319 -12.44 14.24 -4.26
CA ALA A 319 -12.27 14.60 -5.66
C ALA A 319 -12.04 13.36 -6.54
N LEU A 320 -11.31 12.36 -6.04
CA LEU A 320 -10.89 11.16 -6.76
C LEU A 320 -11.31 9.87 -6.02
N PRO A 321 -12.62 9.61 -5.84
CA PRO A 321 -13.10 8.44 -5.10
C PRO A 321 -12.80 7.11 -5.81
N PHE A 322 -12.50 7.16 -7.11
CA PHE A 322 -12.07 6.04 -7.95
C PHE A 322 -10.56 5.80 -7.90
N LEU A 323 -9.83 6.38 -6.94
CA LEU A 323 -8.38 6.14 -6.76
C LEU A 323 -8.04 4.66 -6.60
N SER A 324 -8.96 3.85 -6.07
CA SER A 324 -8.84 2.38 -6.03
C SER A 324 -8.81 1.76 -7.43
N GLU A 325 -9.54 2.31 -8.39
CA GLU A 325 -9.55 1.87 -9.79
C GLU A 325 -8.26 2.27 -10.52
N LEU A 326 -7.62 3.37 -10.09
CA LEU A 326 -6.32 3.79 -10.57
C LEU A 326 -5.16 2.98 -9.98
N ALA A 327 -5.41 2.02 -9.09
CA ALA A 327 -4.37 1.24 -8.40
C ALA A 327 -3.29 0.68 -9.35
N GLY A 328 -3.65 0.22 -10.54
CA GLY A 328 -2.68 -0.24 -11.54
C GLY A 328 -1.70 0.84 -11.97
N LEU A 329 -2.22 2.03 -12.28
CA LEU A 329 -1.42 3.21 -12.65
C LEU A 329 -0.55 3.69 -11.47
N LEU A 330 -1.13 3.81 -10.27
CA LEU A 330 -0.38 4.23 -9.08
C LEU A 330 0.74 3.22 -8.74
N GLY A 331 0.48 1.93 -8.98
CA GLY A 331 1.47 0.86 -8.90
C GLY A 331 2.61 1.08 -9.88
N GLY A 332 2.31 1.37 -11.15
CA GLY A 332 3.32 1.70 -12.16
C GLY A 332 4.22 2.87 -11.78
N VAL A 333 3.65 3.96 -11.24
CA VAL A 333 4.40 5.15 -10.78
C VAL A 333 5.28 4.86 -9.56
N SER A 334 4.85 3.98 -8.67
CA SER A 334 5.58 3.63 -7.44
C SER A 334 6.61 2.51 -7.63
N LEU A 335 6.49 1.72 -8.69
CA LEU A 335 7.34 0.57 -9.00
C LEU A 335 8.85 0.90 -9.06
N PRO A 336 9.30 2.04 -9.61
CA PRO A 336 10.72 2.40 -9.59
C PRO A 336 11.30 2.46 -8.17
N VAL A 337 10.53 2.99 -7.21
CA VAL A 337 10.96 3.14 -5.82
C VAL A 337 11.13 1.78 -5.14
N THR A 338 10.31 0.79 -5.50
CA THR A 338 10.30 -0.53 -4.85
C THR A 338 11.25 -1.52 -5.54
N LEU A 339 11.29 -1.54 -6.87
CA LEU A 339 12.00 -2.56 -7.65
C LEU A 339 13.28 -2.08 -8.34
N ALA A 340 13.38 -0.81 -8.72
CA ALA A 340 14.48 -0.32 -9.55
C ALA A 340 15.54 0.46 -8.76
N TYR A 341 15.13 1.45 -7.98
CA TYR A 341 16.03 2.35 -7.27
C TYR A 341 16.95 1.63 -6.29
N PRO A 342 16.50 0.66 -5.47
CA PRO A 342 17.40 -0.08 -4.59
C PRO A 342 18.55 -0.77 -5.33
N CYS A 343 18.27 -1.31 -6.51
CA CYS A 343 19.26 -1.99 -7.35
C CYS A 343 20.32 -1.00 -7.87
N PHE A 344 19.89 0.17 -8.37
CA PHE A 344 20.84 1.19 -8.85
C PHE A 344 21.61 1.84 -7.70
N MET A 345 20.96 2.13 -6.58
CA MET A 345 21.62 2.65 -5.37
C MET A 345 22.67 1.66 -4.86
N TRP A 346 22.38 0.35 -4.90
CA TRP A 346 23.36 -0.68 -4.56
C TRP A 346 24.62 -0.59 -5.44
N VAL A 347 24.45 -0.52 -6.76
CA VAL A 347 25.59 -0.41 -7.69
C VAL A 347 26.37 0.88 -7.46
N ALA A 348 25.68 2.00 -7.24
CA ALA A 348 26.32 3.30 -7.04
C ALA A 348 27.13 3.37 -5.74
N ILE A 349 26.61 2.81 -4.65
CA ILE A 349 27.19 2.93 -3.31
C ILE A 349 28.20 1.80 -3.03
N MET A 350 27.83 0.55 -3.27
CA MET A 350 28.71 -0.61 -2.99
C MET A 350 29.78 -0.82 -4.05
N LYS A 351 29.61 -0.24 -5.26
CA LYS A 351 30.55 -0.34 -6.39
C LYS A 351 31.07 -1.78 -6.62
N PRO A 352 30.18 -2.78 -6.81
CA PRO A 352 30.63 -4.14 -7.08
C PRO A 352 31.44 -4.22 -8.37
N ALA A 353 32.39 -5.16 -8.45
CA ALA A 353 33.22 -5.36 -9.63
C ALA A 353 32.37 -5.52 -10.89
N ARG A 354 32.73 -4.79 -11.97
CA ARG A 354 32.00 -4.84 -13.24
C ARG A 354 32.02 -6.27 -13.79
N GLY A 355 30.85 -6.78 -14.19
CA GLY A 355 30.68 -8.16 -14.64
C GLY A 355 30.52 -9.20 -13.53
N SER A 356 30.62 -8.82 -12.25
CA SER A 356 30.24 -9.70 -11.13
C SER A 356 28.75 -10.04 -11.20
N ALA A 357 28.36 -11.23 -10.72
CA ALA A 357 26.96 -11.65 -10.63
C ALA A 357 26.08 -10.58 -9.95
N MET A 358 26.53 -10.00 -8.84
CA MET A 358 25.79 -8.92 -8.15
C MET A 358 25.66 -7.64 -8.98
N TRP A 359 26.65 -7.32 -9.82
CA TRP A 359 26.58 -6.17 -10.71
C TRP A 359 25.57 -6.43 -11.84
N CYS A 360 25.64 -7.59 -12.49
CA CYS A 360 24.75 -7.98 -13.57
C CYS A 360 23.29 -8.10 -13.10
N THR A 361 23.05 -8.77 -11.96
CA THR A 361 21.70 -8.95 -11.40
C THR A 361 21.05 -7.61 -11.05
N ASN A 362 21.78 -6.71 -10.39
CA ASN A 362 21.21 -5.41 -10.02
C ASN A 362 20.95 -4.51 -11.24
N TRP A 363 21.82 -4.51 -12.24
CA TRP A 363 21.56 -3.79 -13.49
C TRP A 363 20.37 -4.37 -14.25
N ALA A 364 20.31 -5.71 -14.40
CA ALA A 364 19.21 -6.37 -15.09
C ALA A 364 17.86 -6.10 -14.40
N LEU A 365 17.77 -6.34 -13.09
CA LEU A 365 16.56 -6.07 -12.32
C LEU A 365 16.22 -4.58 -12.31
N GLY A 366 17.20 -3.70 -12.08
CA GLY A 366 16.98 -2.24 -12.12
C GLY A 366 16.37 -1.77 -13.44
N SER A 367 16.96 -2.17 -14.56
CA SER A 367 16.49 -1.81 -15.90
C SER A 367 15.14 -2.44 -16.24
N LEU A 368 14.92 -3.70 -15.88
CA LEU A 368 13.61 -4.36 -16.04
C LEU A 368 12.52 -3.65 -15.22
N GLY A 369 12.82 -3.22 -13.99
CA GLY A 369 11.90 -2.46 -13.15
C GLY A 369 11.52 -1.11 -13.77
N MET A 370 12.50 -0.38 -14.33
CA MET A 370 12.22 0.87 -15.04
C MET A 370 11.37 0.65 -16.30
N GLY A 371 11.72 -0.37 -17.10
CA GLY A 371 10.96 -0.72 -18.29
C GLY A 371 9.52 -1.13 -17.98
N LEU A 372 9.33 -1.97 -16.95
CA LEU A 372 8.01 -2.39 -16.50
C LEU A 372 7.18 -1.20 -16.00
N SER A 373 7.78 -0.30 -15.22
CA SER A 373 7.11 0.93 -14.77
C SER A 373 6.61 1.77 -15.96
N PHE A 374 7.45 1.97 -16.98
CA PHE A 374 7.06 2.71 -18.19
C PHE A 374 5.89 2.05 -18.91
N VAL A 375 5.96 0.74 -19.16
CA VAL A 375 4.89 -0.02 -19.83
C VAL A 375 3.59 0.03 -19.04
N LEU A 376 3.65 -0.11 -17.70
CA LEU A 376 2.47 -0.02 -16.84
C LEU A 376 1.84 1.37 -16.88
N ILE A 377 2.63 2.43 -16.82
CA ILE A 377 2.11 3.81 -16.87
C ILE A 377 1.43 4.06 -18.20
N VAL A 378 2.10 3.76 -19.32
CA VAL A 378 1.56 3.99 -20.66
C VAL A 378 0.31 3.14 -20.91
N GLY A 379 0.36 1.84 -20.58
CA GLY A 379 -0.77 0.93 -20.80
C GLY A 379 -2.00 1.27 -19.97
N ASN A 380 -1.82 1.64 -18.69
CA ASN A 380 -2.95 2.03 -17.85
C ASN A 380 -3.50 3.42 -18.24
N LEU A 381 -2.65 4.37 -18.66
CA LEU A 381 -3.12 5.65 -19.19
C LEU A 381 -3.90 5.48 -20.49
N TRP A 382 -3.41 4.62 -21.40
CA TRP A 382 -4.11 4.32 -22.64
C TRP A 382 -5.49 3.72 -22.39
N GLY A 383 -5.57 2.70 -21.52
CA GLY A 383 -6.84 2.09 -21.14
C GLY A 383 -7.81 3.07 -20.47
N LEU A 384 -7.28 4.05 -19.74
CA LEU A 384 -8.08 5.09 -19.10
C LEU A 384 -8.65 6.10 -20.13
N VAL A 385 -7.89 6.40 -21.18
CA VAL A 385 -8.33 7.26 -22.29
C VAL A 385 -9.37 6.53 -23.16
N GLU A 386 -9.11 5.27 -23.52
CA GLU A 386 -9.94 4.48 -24.43
C GLU A 386 -11.31 4.12 -23.83
N LYS A 387 -11.36 3.78 -22.54
CA LYS A 387 -12.64 3.52 -21.86
C LYS A 387 -13.50 4.76 -21.64
N GLY A 388 -12.94 5.95 -21.91
CA GLY A 388 -13.52 7.22 -21.51
C GLY A 388 -13.44 7.37 -20.00
N LEU A 389 -12.73 8.40 -19.54
CA LEU A 389 -12.77 8.84 -18.16
C LEU A 389 -14.19 9.37 -17.88
N HIS A 390 -15.14 8.48 -17.56
CA HIS A 390 -16.40 8.84 -16.89
C HIS A 390 -16.08 9.23 -15.45
N VAL A 391 -15.25 10.25 -15.29
CA VAL A 391 -14.79 10.74 -14.00
C VAL A 391 -15.96 11.41 -13.33
N GLN A 392 -16.56 10.72 -12.38
CA GLN A 392 -17.53 11.36 -11.51
C GLN A 392 -16.76 12.08 -10.39
N PHE A 393 -16.09 13.17 -10.75
CA PHE A 393 -15.48 14.06 -9.77
C PHE A 393 -16.56 14.46 -8.76
N PHE A 394 -16.23 14.36 -7.47
CA PHE A 394 -17.13 14.70 -6.36
C PHE A 394 -18.40 13.82 -6.22
N LYS A 395 -18.48 12.67 -6.91
CA LYS A 395 -19.52 11.65 -6.65
C LYS A 395 -18.85 10.32 -6.29
N PRO A 396 -18.61 10.04 -5.00
CA PRO A 396 -18.18 8.70 -4.61
C PRO A 396 -19.26 7.69 -4.97
N ALA A 397 -18.87 6.57 -5.58
CA ALA A 397 -19.79 5.52 -5.97
C ALA A 397 -20.65 5.08 -4.77
N ASP A 398 -21.97 5.11 -4.95
CA ASP A 398 -22.89 4.56 -3.97
C ASP A 398 -22.79 3.03 -4.01
N PHE A 399 -22.67 2.41 -2.84
CA PHE A 399 -22.71 0.97 -2.67
C PHE A 399 -24.10 0.47 -3.07
N GLN A 400 -24.23 -0.06 -4.28
CA GLN A 400 -25.35 -0.91 -4.70
C GLN A 400 -24.89 -2.35 -4.90
#